data_AF-A0A7R7TRL8-F1
#
_entry.id   AF-A0A7R7TRL8-F1
#
_cell.length_a   1.000
_cell.length_b   1.000
_cell.length_c   1.000
_cell.angle_alpha   90.00
_cell.angle_beta   90.00
_cell.angle_gamma   90.00
#
_symmetry.space_group_name_H-M   'P 1'
#
loop_
_entity.id
_entity.type
_entity.pdbx_description
1 polymer ?
#
loop_
_entity_poly.entity_id
_entity_poly.type
_entity_poly.pdbx_seq_one_letter_code
_entity_poly.pdbx_strand_id
1 'polypeptide(L)'
;MVTHVLLPVTVLLRRAYAAERIWAALIARAQGLGHRRIAADVGVPAATVRGWLRRAAQRLEVIRSWFIGVAVAAGVDVVIPDGTGCAWRDALAAVATATVAIRFRFGAGGLLGAVTPDRVAVAASGGRLLAPRWSPPRR
;
A
#
# COMPACT_ATOMS: atom_id res chain seq x y z
N MET A 1 7.98 23.65 -13.69
CA MET A 1 6.60 23.25 -14.04
C MET A 1 6.36 21.82 -13.56
N VAL A 2 5.38 21.61 -12.69
CA VAL A 2 4.97 20.28 -12.22
C VAL A 2 3.62 19.98 -12.85
N THR A 3 3.58 19.08 -13.83
CA THR A 3 2.32 18.51 -14.32
C THR A 3 1.84 17.49 -13.27
N HIS A 4 0.88 17.89 -12.44
CA HIS A 4 0.18 16.97 -11.55
C HIS A 4 -0.79 16.13 -12.38
N VAL A 5 -0.40 14.89 -12.69
CA VAL A 5 -1.36 13.90 -13.19
C VAL A 5 -2.26 13.52 -12.02
N LEU A 6 -3.54 13.90 -12.09
CA LEU A 6 -4.58 13.41 -11.20
C LEU A 6 -4.84 11.95 -11.54
N LEU A 7 -4.08 11.05 -10.94
CA LEU A 7 -4.36 9.62 -11.02
C LEU A 7 -5.57 9.30 -10.14
N PRO A 8 -6.54 8.53 -10.65
CA PRO A 8 -7.54 7.93 -9.79
C PRO A 8 -6.86 7.20 -8.63
N VAL A 9 -7.37 7.36 -7.42
CA VAL A 9 -6.84 6.69 -6.21
C VAL A 9 -6.97 5.15 -6.28
N THR A 10 -7.55 4.63 -7.35
CA THR A 10 -7.72 3.22 -7.67
C THR A 10 -6.57 2.63 -8.48
N VAL A 11 -5.54 3.39 -8.88
CA VAL A 11 -4.44 2.88 -9.72
C VAL A 11 -3.05 3.28 -9.19
N LEU A 12 -2.06 2.40 -9.39
CA LEU A 12 -0.64 2.72 -9.17
C LEU A 12 0.02 3.14 -10.48
N LEU A 13 0.93 4.12 -10.41
CA LEU A 13 1.72 4.59 -11.55
C LEU A 13 2.46 3.43 -12.23
N ARG A 14 2.34 3.37 -13.56
CA ARG A 14 2.99 2.35 -14.40
C ARG A 14 2.57 0.93 -14.05
N ARG A 15 1.35 0.76 -13.52
CA ARG A 15 0.70 -0.53 -13.31
C ARG A 15 -0.62 -0.50 -14.05
N ALA A 16 -0.82 -1.45 -14.96
CA ALA A 16 -2.04 -1.54 -15.78
C ALA A 16 -3.27 -2.05 -15.01
N TYR A 17 -3.13 -2.33 -13.71
CA TYR A 17 -4.14 -3.02 -12.91
C TYR A 17 -4.55 -2.15 -11.74
N ALA A 18 -5.80 -2.30 -11.31
CA ALA A 18 -6.34 -1.62 -10.14
C ALA A 18 -5.52 -1.93 -8.88
N ALA A 19 -5.39 -0.92 -8.02
CA ALA A 19 -4.68 -1.00 -6.75
C ALA A 19 -5.25 -2.09 -5.85
N GLU A 20 -6.56 -2.31 -5.87
CA GLU A 20 -7.23 -3.41 -5.16
C GLU A 20 -6.67 -4.79 -5.52
N ARG A 21 -6.47 -5.08 -6.82
CA ARG A 21 -5.89 -6.36 -7.28
C ARG A 21 -4.45 -6.53 -6.84
N ILE A 22 -3.68 -5.44 -6.88
CA ILE A 22 -2.29 -5.43 -6.41
C ILE A 22 -2.27 -5.66 -4.90
N TRP A 23 -3.16 -5.01 -4.15
CA TRP A 23 -3.28 -5.13 -2.70
C TRP A 23 -3.65 -6.55 -2.26
N ALA A 24 -4.63 -7.17 -2.94
CA ALA A 24 -4.98 -8.57 -2.74
C ALA A 24 -3.76 -9.50 -2.91
N ALA A 25 -2.94 -9.25 -3.93
CA ALA A 25 -1.72 -10.03 -4.14
C ALA A 25 -0.68 -9.84 -3.02
N LEU A 26 -0.56 -8.64 -2.44
CA LEU A 26 0.35 -8.40 -1.30
C LEU A 26 -0.15 -9.10 -0.03
N ILE A 27 -1.46 -9.06 0.24
CA ILE A 27 -2.08 -9.77 1.38
C ILE A 27 -1.83 -11.27 1.27
N ALA A 28 -2.13 -11.87 0.11
CA ALA A 28 -1.91 -13.30 -0.11
C ALA A 28 -0.43 -13.67 0.04
N ARG A 29 0.48 -12.78 -0.39
CA ARG A 29 1.93 -13.00 -0.16
C ARG A 29 2.28 -12.99 1.33
N ALA A 30 1.73 -12.08 2.13
CA ALA A 30 1.97 -12.01 3.57
C ALA A 30 1.38 -13.21 4.35
N GLN A 31 0.39 -13.88 3.76
CA GLN A 31 -0.15 -15.16 4.23
C GLN A 31 0.71 -16.37 3.81
N GLY A 32 1.80 -16.16 3.08
CA GLY A 32 2.74 -17.21 2.67
C GLY A 32 2.49 -17.79 1.29
N LEU A 33 1.52 -17.30 0.52
CA LEU A 33 1.23 -17.84 -0.80
C LEU A 33 2.37 -17.54 -1.80
N GLY A 34 2.56 -18.50 -2.73
CA GLY A 34 3.47 -18.37 -3.86
C GLY A 34 2.85 -17.59 -5.02
N HIS A 35 3.67 -16.88 -5.79
CA HIS A 35 3.22 -15.97 -6.85
C HIS A 35 2.33 -16.61 -7.93
N ARG A 36 2.49 -17.91 -8.24
CA ARG A 36 1.65 -18.63 -9.22
C ARG A 36 0.23 -18.84 -8.70
N ARG A 37 0.08 -19.23 -7.44
CA ARG A 37 -1.23 -19.39 -6.79
C ARG A 37 -1.94 -18.04 -6.68
N ILE A 38 -1.22 -17.03 -6.19
CA ILE A 38 -1.73 -15.66 -6.11
C ILE A 38 -2.23 -15.18 -7.48
N ALA A 39 -1.46 -15.42 -8.54
CA ALA A 39 -1.82 -15.05 -9.91
C ALA A 39 -3.13 -15.68 -10.40
N ALA A 40 -3.34 -16.97 -10.09
CA ALA A 40 -4.61 -17.64 -10.35
C ALA A 40 -5.76 -17.00 -9.57
N ASP A 41 -5.55 -16.76 -8.26
CA ASP A 41 -6.58 -16.20 -7.37
C ASP A 41 -6.99 -14.77 -7.78
N VAL A 42 -6.04 -13.92 -8.18
CA VAL A 42 -6.32 -12.54 -8.57
C VAL A 42 -6.68 -12.36 -10.05
N GLY A 43 -6.53 -13.39 -10.89
CA GLY A 43 -6.82 -13.34 -12.32
C GLY A 43 -5.80 -12.52 -13.14
N VAL A 44 -4.52 -12.58 -12.79
CA VAL A 44 -3.45 -11.76 -13.41
C VAL A 44 -2.29 -12.67 -13.84
N PRO A 45 -1.58 -12.41 -14.95
CA PRO A 45 -0.43 -13.22 -15.35
C PRO A 45 0.61 -13.38 -14.24
N ALA A 46 1.13 -14.60 -14.05
CA ALA A 46 2.07 -14.91 -12.98
C ALA A 46 3.37 -14.09 -13.02
N ALA A 47 3.86 -13.76 -14.22
CA ALA A 47 5.03 -12.89 -14.39
C ALA A 47 4.77 -11.47 -13.88
N THR A 48 3.55 -10.96 -14.05
CA THR A 48 3.12 -9.64 -13.57
C THR A 48 3.08 -9.63 -12.04
N VAL A 49 2.43 -10.62 -11.42
CA VAL A 49 2.40 -10.77 -9.96
C VAL A 49 3.81 -10.92 -9.39
N ARG A 50 4.66 -11.76 -9.99
CA ARG A 50 6.07 -11.89 -9.62
C ARG A 50 6.79 -10.54 -9.67
N GLY A 51 6.54 -9.75 -10.71
CA GLY A 51 7.08 -8.39 -10.85
C GLY A 51 6.66 -7.46 -9.71
N TRP A 52 5.38 -7.48 -9.32
CA TRP A 52 4.87 -6.69 -8.19
C TRP A 52 5.50 -7.11 -6.86
N LEU A 53 5.48 -8.42 -6.57
CA LEU A 53 6.00 -8.95 -5.32
C LEU A 53 7.49 -8.70 -5.16
N ARG A 54 8.27 -8.88 -6.25
CA ARG A 54 9.71 -8.55 -6.25
C ARG A 54 9.95 -7.08 -5.90
N ARG A 55 9.15 -6.17 -6.48
CA ARG A 55 9.31 -4.73 -6.24
C ARG A 55 8.87 -4.32 -4.84
N ALA A 56 7.81 -4.91 -4.30
CA ALA A 56 7.40 -4.67 -2.92
C ALA A 56 8.44 -5.23 -1.91
N ALA A 57 8.96 -6.43 -2.15
CA ALA A 57 9.96 -7.07 -1.29
C ALA A 57 11.21 -6.20 -1.07
N GLN A 58 11.63 -5.44 -2.09
CA GLN A 58 12.79 -4.53 -2.02
C GLN A 58 12.56 -3.31 -1.13
N ARG A 59 11.35 -3.12 -0.56
CA ARG A 59 10.89 -1.84 0.01
C ARG A 59 10.05 -1.99 1.27
N LEU A 60 9.93 -3.19 1.82
CA LEU A 60 8.99 -3.46 2.92
C LEU A 60 9.21 -2.53 4.11
N GLU A 61 10.46 -2.28 4.49
CA GLU A 61 10.77 -1.37 5.59
C GLU A 61 10.50 0.10 5.25
N VAL A 62 10.76 0.50 4.01
CA VAL A 62 10.41 1.86 3.52
C VAL A 62 8.89 2.05 3.53
N ILE A 63 8.13 1.01 3.17
CA ILE A 63 6.66 1.02 3.26
C ILE A 63 6.25 1.14 4.73
N ARG A 64 6.77 0.28 5.60
CA ARG A 64 6.45 0.29 7.03
C ARG A 64 6.67 1.68 7.63
N SER A 65 7.90 2.18 7.59
CA SER A 65 8.27 3.48 8.19
C SER A 65 7.46 4.65 7.64
N TRP A 66 7.24 4.70 6.32
CA TRP A 66 6.41 5.74 5.70
C TRP A 66 4.97 5.73 6.21
N PHE A 67 4.32 4.57 6.23
CA PHE A 67 2.91 4.49 6.63
C PHE A 67 2.72 4.66 8.14
N ILE A 68 3.70 4.29 8.97
CA ILE A 68 3.70 4.70 10.39
C ILE A 68 3.77 6.23 10.51
N GLY A 69 4.65 6.89 9.75
CA GLY A 69 4.72 8.35 9.72
C GLY A 69 3.42 9.02 9.26
N VAL A 70 2.72 8.43 8.28
CA VAL A 70 1.39 8.88 7.85
C VAL A 70 0.37 8.70 8.98
N ALA A 71 0.38 7.57 9.67
CA ALA A 71 -0.53 7.31 10.78
C ALA A 71 -0.34 8.36 11.90
N VAL A 72 0.90 8.55 12.35
CA VAL A 72 1.26 9.54 13.39
C VAL A 72 0.89 10.97 12.99
N ALA A 73 1.04 11.33 11.71
CA ALA A 73 0.65 12.65 11.23
C ALA A 73 -0.87 12.84 11.16
N ALA A 74 -1.65 11.76 11.03
CA ALA A 74 -3.10 11.81 10.90
C ALA A 74 -3.84 11.67 12.23
N GLY A 75 -3.34 10.85 13.15
CA GLY A 75 -3.97 10.54 14.44
C GLY A 75 -3.35 11.29 15.62
N VAL A 76 -4.14 11.49 16.68
CA VAL A 76 -3.66 12.03 17.96
C VAL A 76 -3.15 10.89 18.84
N ASP A 77 -3.88 9.78 18.92
CA ASP A 77 -3.49 8.56 19.63
C ASP A 77 -3.41 7.38 18.66
N VAL A 78 -2.21 7.10 18.13
CA VAL A 78 -1.98 6.00 17.19
C VAL A 78 -1.29 4.85 17.90
N VAL A 79 -1.98 3.71 17.99
CA VAL A 79 -1.35 2.46 18.43
C VAL A 79 -0.48 1.93 17.28
N ILE A 80 0.84 2.02 17.46
CA ILE A 80 1.82 1.47 16.51
C ILE A 80 1.84 -0.05 16.71
N PRO A 81 1.61 -0.87 15.66
CA PRO A 81 1.67 -2.31 15.79
C PRO A 81 3.08 -2.78 16.13
N ASP A 82 3.17 -3.71 17.08
CA ASP A 82 4.40 -4.45 17.32
C ASP A 82 4.84 -5.20 16.05
N GLY A 83 6.15 -5.34 15.88
CA GLY A 83 6.69 -6.14 14.79
C GLY A 83 6.33 -7.62 14.97
N THR A 84 5.72 -8.22 13.95
CA THR A 84 5.39 -9.65 13.92
C THR A 84 6.59 -10.54 13.57
N GLY A 85 7.76 -9.94 13.30
CA GLY A 85 8.95 -10.60 12.78
C GLY A 85 8.89 -10.91 11.27
N CYS A 86 7.78 -10.58 10.61
CA CYS A 86 7.60 -10.77 9.17
C CYS A 86 7.47 -9.42 8.47
N ALA A 87 8.51 -9.01 7.74
CA ALA A 87 8.53 -7.70 7.05
C ALA A 87 7.32 -7.46 6.12
N TRP A 88 6.75 -8.51 5.53
CA TRP A 88 5.53 -8.41 4.73
C TRP A 88 4.31 -8.05 5.57
N ARG A 89 4.11 -8.74 6.68
CA ARG A 89 2.98 -8.48 7.58
C ARG A 89 3.13 -7.12 8.24
N ASP A 90 4.33 -6.76 8.67
CA ASP A 90 4.63 -5.48 9.32
C ASP A 90 4.37 -4.29 8.37
N ALA A 91 4.78 -4.40 7.10
CA ALA A 91 4.51 -3.37 6.10
C ALA A 91 3.01 -3.19 5.83
N LEU A 92 2.25 -4.28 5.74
CA LEU A 92 0.80 -4.22 5.54
C LEU A 92 0.06 -3.71 6.79
N ALA A 93 0.54 -4.09 7.99
CA ALA A 93 0.02 -3.60 9.26
C ALA A 93 0.19 -2.07 9.37
N ALA A 94 1.35 -1.53 8.98
CA ALA A 94 1.56 -0.08 8.96
C ALA A 94 0.56 0.66 8.04
N VAL A 95 0.27 0.12 6.85
CA VAL A 95 -0.75 0.69 5.94
C VAL A 95 -2.14 0.61 6.57
N ALA A 96 -2.48 -0.50 7.24
CA ALA A 96 -3.74 -0.65 7.96
C ALA A 96 -3.86 0.36 9.10
N THR A 97 -2.80 0.56 9.89
CA THR A 97 -2.74 1.58 10.95
C THR A 97 -2.94 2.98 10.39
N ALA A 98 -2.28 3.34 9.29
CA ALA A 98 -2.51 4.61 8.61
C ALA A 98 -3.96 4.77 8.16
N THR A 99 -4.55 3.69 7.64
CA THR A 99 -5.96 3.67 7.21
C THR A 99 -6.90 3.94 8.38
N VAL A 100 -6.68 3.30 9.53
CA VAL A 100 -7.46 3.52 10.74
C VAL A 100 -7.30 4.95 11.25
N ALA A 101 -6.07 5.48 11.32
CA ALA A 101 -5.82 6.85 11.77
C ALA A 101 -6.49 7.90 10.87
N ILE A 102 -6.43 7.72 9.55
CA ILE A 102 -7.11 8.59 8.58
C ILE A 102 -8.63 8.52 8.76
N ARG A 103 -9.19 7.30 8.90
CA ARG A 103 -10.62 7.11 9.13
C ARG A 103 -11.09 7.74 10.44
N PHE A 104 -10.30 7.62 11.50
CA PHE A 104 -10.59 8.23 12.78
C PHE A 104 -10.63 9.76 12.68
N ARG A 105 -9.66 10.35 11.97
CA ARG A 105 -9.52 11.81 11.83
C ARG A 105 -10.54 12.45 10.88
N PHE A 106 -10.95 11.74 9.82
CA PHE A 106 -11.70 12.31 8.69
C PHE A 106 -13.02 11.57 8.37
N GLY A 107 -13.34 10.49 9.09
CA GLY A 107 -14.51 9.64 8.83
C GLY A 107 -14.25 8.46 7.88
N ALA A 108 -15.12 7.44 7.92
CA ALA A 108 -14.97 6.21 7.13
C ALA A 108 -15.34 6.37 5.64
N GLY A 109 -16.19 7.35 5.32
CA GLY A 109 -16.49 7.81 3.97
C GLY A 109 -16.03 9.26 3.83
N GLY A 110 -14.92 9.49 3.12
CA GLY A 110 -14.48 10.83 2.78
C GLY A 110 -15.17 11.36 1.52
N LEU A 111 -14.84 12.60 1.12
CA LEU A 111 -15.34 13.27 -0.09
C LEU A 111 -15.10 12.48 -1.40
N LEU A 112 -14.25 11.44 -1.37
CA LEU A 112 -13.83 10.61 -2.51
C LEU A 112 -14.23 9.12 -2.37
N GLY A 113 -15.12 8.78 -1.42
CA GLY A 113 -15.61 7.41 -1.17
C GLY A 113 -14.93 6.70 0.02
N ALA A 114 -15.12 5.38 0.12
CA ALA A 114 -14.60 4.56 1.22
C ALA A 114 -13.07 4.63 1.34
N VAL A 115 -12.55 4.80 2.56
CA VAL A 115 -11.11 4.87 2.86
C VAL A 115 -10.56 3.44 3.04
N THR A 116 -10.29 2.71 1.95
CA THR A 116 -9.77 1.34 2.00
C THR A 116 -8.23 1.31 2.01
N PRO A 117 -7.57 0.25 2.52
CA PRO A 117 -6.12 0.19 2.61
C PRO A 117 -5.39 0.33 1.27
N ASP A 118 -5.93 -0.20 0.18
CA ASP A 118 -5.41 -0.06 -1.18
C ASP A 118 -5.44 1.41 -1.64
N ARG A 119 -6.52 2.15 -1.33
CA ARG A 119 -6.65 3.57 -1.66
C ARG A 119 -5.72 4.44 -0.81
N VAL A 120 -5.58 4.13 0.47
CA VAL A 120 -4.60 4.79 1.35
C VAL A 120 -3.19 4.54 0.84
N ALA A 121 -2.88 3.32 0.42
CA ALA A 121 -1.59 2.97 -0.17
C ALA A 121 -1.29 3.78 -1.44
N VAL A 122 -2.28 3.96 -2.32
CA VAL A 122 -2.15 4.81 -3.52
C VAL A 122 -1.99 6.28 -3.13
N ALA A 123 -2.93 6.84 -2.36
CA ALA A 123 -2.95 8.26 -2.02
C ALA A 123 -1.67 8.70 -1.31
N ALA A 124 -1.28 8.00 -0.23
CA ALA A 124 -0.13 8.37 0.58
C ALA A 124 1.21 8.11 -0.11
N SER A 125 1.27 7.26 -1.14
CA SER A 125 2.47 7.07 -1.97
C SER A 125 2.49 7.94 -3.23
N GLY A 126 1.44 8.74 -3.49
CA GLY A 126 1.23 9.44 -4.76
C GLY A 126 1.14 8.48 -5.95
N GLY A 127 0.60 7.28 -5.73
CA GLY A 127 0.51 6.19 -6.69
C GLY A 127 1.84 5.47 -6.98
N ARG A 128 2.92 5.81 -6.27
CA ARG A 128 4.27 5.35 -6.63
C ARG A 128 4.77 4.14 -5.85
N LEU A 129 3.98 3.54 -4.95
CA LEU A 129 4.39 2.41 -4.10
C LEU A 129 5.29 1.36 -4.81
N LEU A 130 4.92 0.96 -6.04
CA LEU A 130 5.67 -0.01 -6.85
C LEU A 130 6.48 0.60 -8.02
N ALA A 131 6.48 1.92 -8.18
CA ALA A 131 7.19 2.63 -9.23
C ALA A 131 8.71 2.71 -8.91
N PRO A 132 9.60 2.64 -9.92
CA PRO A 132 11.06 2.60 -9.70
C PRO A 132 11.62 3.77 -8.86
N ARG A 133 10.99 4.95 -8.93
CA ARG A 133 11.49 6.20 -8.35
C ARG A 133 10.76 6.61 -7.07
N TRP A 134 10.03 5.70 -6.43
CA TRP A 134 9.42 6.04 -5.14
C TRP A 134 10.50 6.11 -4.07
N SER A 135 10.79 7.34 -3.66
CA SER A 135 11.58 7.67 -2.49
C SER A 135 10.70 8.59 -1.66
N PRO A 136 10.02 8.08 -0.62
CA PRO A 136 9.32 8.96 0.30
C PRO A 136 10.32 9.97 0.91
N PRO A 137 9.95 11.25 1.09
CA PRO A 137 10.81 12.20 1.79
C PRO A 137 11.15 11.64 3.18
N ARG A 138 12.45 11.61 3.50
CA ARG A 138 12.90 11.33 4.87
C ARG A 138 12.49 12.54 5.70
N ARG A 139 11.60 12.35 6.67
CA ARG A 139 11.38 13.37 7.71
C ARG A 139 12.59 13.40 8.63
#